data_AF-A0A0P9HAN5-F1
#
_entry.id   AF-A0A0P9HAN5-F1
#
_cell.length_a   1.000
_cell.length_b   1.000
_cell.length_c   1.000
_cell.angle_alpha   90.00
_cell.angle_beta   90.00
_cell.angle_gamma   90.00
#
_symmetry.space_group_name_H-M   'P 1'
#
loop_
_entity.id
_entity.type
_entity.pdbx_description
1 polymer ?
#
loop_
_entity_poly.entity_id
_entity_poly.type
_entity_poly.pdbx_seq_one_letter_code
_entity_poly.pdbx_strand_id
1 'polypeptide(L)' 'AQELADRVGIVESGRLVALGTPAELIRQFAPPLAPAEAARRQPNLEDVFLALTGRDLGEQTSADTLDEEAAWLARMAA' A
#
# COMPACT_ATOMS: atom_id res chain seq x y z
N ALA A 1 -8.58 -2.64 10.76
CA ALA A 1 -9.13 -2.57 9.39
C ALA A 1 -9.40 -3.97 8.81
N GLN A 2 -8.48 -4.93 8.87
CA GLN A 2 -8.73 -6.32 8.42
C GLN A 2 -9.79 -7.09 9.22
N GLU A 3 -9.98 -6.79 10.51
CA GLU A 3 -10.85 -7.59 11.38
C GLU A 3 -12.35 -7.47 11.11
N LEU A 4 -12.77 -6.50 10.29
CA LEU A 4 -14.19 -6.23 10.00
C LEU A 4 -14.57 -6.41 8.53
N ALA A 5 -13.60 -6.62 7.63
CA ALA A 5 -13.85 -6.69 6.20
C ALA A 5 -13.94 -8.15 5.73
N ASP A 6 -15.11 -8.55 5.22
CA ASP A 6 -15.28 -9.87 4.59
C ASP A 6 -14.39 -10.02 3.35
N ARG A 7 -14.19 -8.92 2.61
CA ARG A 7 -13.34 -8.85 1.41
C ARG A 7 -12.61 -7.52 1.34
N VAL A 8 -11.41 -7.57 0.77
CA VAL A 8 -10.54 -6.42 0.56
C VAL A 8 -10.13 -6.38 -0.90
N GLY A 9 -10.25 -5.18 -1.49
CA GLY A 9 -9.71 -4.86 -2.81
C GLY A 9 -8.45 -4.00 -2.66
N ILE A 10 -7.39 -4.33 -3.38
CA ILE A 10 -6.18 -3.51 -3.48
C ILE A 10 -6.28 -2.74 -4.79
N VAL A 11 -6.18 -1.41 -4.68
CA VAL A 11 -6.26 -0.48 -5.80
C VAL A 11 -4.95 0.28 -5.91
N GLU A 12 -4.41 0.34 -7.13
CA GLU A 12 -3.23 1.13 -7.45
C GLU A 12 -3.54 2.03 -8.65
N SER A 13 -3.28 3.33 -8.51
CA SER A 13 -3.50 4.33 -9.58
C SER A 13 -4.90 4.24 -10.22
N GLY A 14 -5.94 4.03 -9.41
CA GLY A 14 -7.33 3.92 -9.86
C GLY A 14 -7.71 2.57 -10.47
N ARG A 15 -6.83 1.57 -10.47
CA ARG A 15 -7.08 0.22 -10.98
C ARG A 15 -7.09 -0.81 -9.86
N LEU A 16 -8.10 -1.68 -9.85
CA LEU A 16 -8.16 -2.85 -8.96
C LEU A 16 -7.12 -3.88 -9.41
N VAL A 17 -6.14 -4.17 -8.54
CA VAL A 17 -5.05 -5.12 -8.83
C VAL A 17 -5.24 -6.47 -8.14
N ALA A 18 -5.93 -6.50 -6.99
CA ALA A 18 -6.29 -7.75 -6.31
C ALA A 18 -7.60 -7.59 -5.54
N LEU A 19 -8.35 -8.69 -5.37
CA LEU A 19 -9.59 -8.73 -4.60
C LEU A 19 -9.79 -10.11 -3.98
N GLY A 20 -9.99 -10.17 -2.67
CA GLY A 20 -10.19 -11.43 -1.96
C GLY A 20 -10.46 -11.23 -0.48
N THR A 21 -10.58 -12.29 0.29
CA THR A 21 -10.51 -12.19 1.75
C THR A 21 -9.10 -11.78 2.18
N PRO A 22 -8.92 -11.16 3.36
CA PRO A 22 -7.59 -10.80 3.82
C PRO A 22 -6.63 -12.00 3.92
N ALA A 23 -7.12 -13.16 4.36
CA ALA A 23 -6.33 -14.38 4.48
C ALA A 23 -5.91 -14.94 3.11
N GLU A 24 -6.78 -14.87 2.10
CA GLU A 24 -6.43 -15.28 0.73
C GLU A 24 -5.35 -14.38 0.15
N LEU A 25 -5.49 -13.06 0.30
CA LEU A 25 -4.52 -12.10 -0.22
C LEU A 25 -3.15 -12.28 0.45
N ILE A 26 -3.10 -12.44 1.77
CA ILE A 26 -1.86 -12.72 2.50
C ILE A 26 -1.22 -14.02 2.00
N ARG A 27 -1.99 -15.10 1.90
CA ARG A 27 -1.47 -16.40 1.45
C ARG A 27 -0.93 -16.34 0.02
N GLN A 28 -1.56 -15.57 -0.86
CA GLN A 28 -1.24 -15.57 -2.28
C GLN A 28 -0.10 -14.62 -2.64
N PHE A 29 0.01 -13.49 -1.94
CA PHE A 29 0.86 -12.38 -2.36
C PHE A 29 1.86 -11.91 -1.30
N ALA A 30 1.68 -12.27 -0.02
CA ALA A 30 2.63 -11.82 0.99
C ALA A 30 3.99 -12.50 0.78
N PRO A 31 5.09 -11.73 0.78
CA PRO A 31 6.42 -12.29 0.68
C PRO A 31 6.74 -13.10 1.94
N PRO A 32 7.59 -14.14 1.82
CA PRO A 32 8.04 -14.88 2.98
C PRO A 32 8.86 -13.96 3.90
N LEU A 33 8.47 -13.93 5.17
CA LEU A 33 9.24 -13.24 6.19
C LEU A 33 10.49 -14.05 6.55
N ALA A 34 11.61 -13.36 6.79
CA ALA A 34 12.80 -13.99 7.34
C ALA A 34 12.48 -14.59 8.74
N PRO A 35 13.14 -15.69 9.17
CA PRO A 35 12.82 -16.36 10.43
C PRO A 35 12.84 -15.42 11.66
N ALA A 36 13.77 -14.46 11.68
CA ALA A 36 13.87 -13.47 12.76
C ALA A 36 12.68 -12.49 12.78
N GLU A 37 12.14 -12.12 11.60
CA GLU A 37 10.95 -11.27 11.45
C GLU A 37 9.67 -12.04 11.78
N ALA A 38 9.55 -13.27 11.27
CA ALA A 38 8.40 -14.15 11.48
C ALA A 38 8.20 -14.51 12.97
N ALA A 39 9.28 -14.52 13.76
CA ALA A 39 9.21 -14.68 15.20
C ALA A 39 8.59 -13.46 15.91
N ARG A 40 8.60 -12.28 15.28
CA ARG A 40 8.12 -11.01 15.85
C ARG A 40 6.73 -10.61 15.35
N ARG A 41 6.41 -10.91 14.08
CA ARG A 41 5.13 -10.55 13.47
C ARG A 41 4.70 -11.55 12.41
N GLN A 42 3.41 -11.54 12.13
CA GLN A 42 2.82 -12.26 11.02
C GLN A 42 2.76 -11.37 9.76
N PRO A 43 2.75 -11.97 8.55
CA PRO A 43 2.48 -11.23 7.33
C PRO A 43 1.06 -10.65 7.35
N ASN A 44 0.90 -9.46 6.80
CA ASN A 44 -0.35 -8.71 6.81
C ASN A 44 -0.65 -8.10 5.42
N LEU A 45 -1.72 -7.31 5.30
CA LEU A 45 -2.09 -6.70 4.00
C LEU A 45 -1.14 -5.60 3.52
N GLU A 46 -0.36 -4.98 4.40
CA GLU A 46 0.67 -4.01 3.99
C GLU A 46 1.80 -4.73 3.26
N ASP A 47 2.21 -5.90 3.74
CA ASP A 47 3.18 -6.74 3.01
C ASP A 47 2.67 -7.14 1.62
N VAL A 48 1.37 -7.45 1.52
CA VAL A 48 0.71 -7.74 0.24
C VAL A 48 0.70 -6.51 -0.68
N PHE A 49 0.36 -5.35 -0.13
CA PHE A 49 0.34 -4.10 -0.89
C PHE A 49 1.72 -3.77 -1.43
N LEU A 50 2.75 -3.86 -0.59
CA LEU A 50 4.14 -3.63 -0.98
C LEU A 50 4.58 -4.61 -2.06
N ALA A 51 4.23 -5.89 -1.93
CA ALA A 51 4.58 -6.90 -2.92
C ALA A 51 3.89 -6.69 -4.28
N LEU A 52 2.65 -6.20 -4.30
CA LEU A 52 1.89 -5.96 -5.53
C LEU A 52 2.23 -4.64 -6.21
N THR A 53 2.47 -3.58 -5.44
CA THR A 53 2.64 -2.21 -5.95
C THR A 53 4.09 -1.73 -5.97
N GLY A 54 4.98 -2.41 -5.22
CA GLY A 54 6.37 -1.97 -5.02
C GLY A 54 6.51 -0.68 -4.20
N ARG A 55 5.42 -0.22 -3.55
CA ARG A 55 5.37 1.04 -2.81
C ARG A 55 4.91 0.83 -1.37
N ASP A 56 5.40 1.68 -0.48
CA ASP A 56 4.97 1.72 0.91
C ASP A 56 3.64 2.48 1.04
N LEU A 57 2.79 2.08 2.00
CA LEU A 57 1.51 2.74 2.29
C LEU A 57 1.72 4.10 3.00
N GLY A 58 2.85 4.32 3.67
CA GLY A 58 3.15 5.50 4.47
C GLY A 58 3.86 6.64 3.74
N GLU A 59 4.42 6.42 2.55
CA GLU A 59 5.31 7.39 1.90
C GLU A 59 4.61 8.36 0.91
N GLN A 60 3.36 8.07 0.53
CA GLN A 60 2.67 8.77 -0.57
C GLN A 60 2.12 10.17 -0.22
N THR A 61 2.08 10.57 1.06
CA THR A 61 1.55 11.88 1.44
C THR A 61 2.54 13.03 1.22
N SER A 62 3.85 12.76 1.22
CA SER A 62 4.87 13.83 1.21
C SER A 62 5.37 14.20 -0.18
N ALA A 63 5.30 13.30 -1.17
CA ALA A 63 5.88 13.54 -2.49
C ALA A 63 4.96 14.36 -3.42
N ASP A 64 3.65 14.12 -3.39
CA ASP A 64 2.69 14.85 -4.26
C ASP A 64 2.57 16.34 -3.89
N THR A 65 2.69 16.67 -2.60
CA THR A 65 2.49 18.05 -2.11
C THR A 65 3.56 19.02 -2.62
N LEU A 66 4.82 18.57 -2.80
CA LEU A 66 5.92 19.45 -3.20
C LEU A 66 5.84 19.85 -4.69
N ASP A 67 5.33 18.96 -5.54
CA ASP A 67 5.10 19.26 -6.96
C ASP A 67 3.90 20.20 -7.14
N GLU A 68 2.84 20.05 -6.33
CA GLU A 68 1.70 20.97 -6.35
C GLU A 68 2.04 22.36 -5.81
N GLU A 69 2.85 22.47 -4.74
CA GLU A 69 3.23 23.77 -4.16
C GLU A 69 4.11 24.58 -5.13
N ALA A 70 5.06 23.93 -5.80
CA ALA A 70 5.89 24.56 -6.83
C ALA A 70 5.05 25.03 -8.03
N ALA A 71 4.08 24.23 -8.48
CA ALA A 71 3.17 24.59 -9.55
C ALA A 71 2.22 25.73 -9.17
N TRP A 72 1.75 25.75 -7.92
CA TRP A 72 0.91 26.81 -7.37
C TRP A 72 1.65 28.15 -7.32
N LEU A 73 2.90 28.15 -6.82
CA LEU A 73 3.74 29.36 -6.77
C LEU A 73 4.04 29.92 -8.16
N ALA A 74 4.34 29.07 -9.15
CA ALA A 74 4.60 29.49 -10.52
C ALA A 74 3.38 30.16 -11.19
N ARG A 75 2.16 29.74 -10.82
CA ARG A 75 0.91 30.32 -11.33
C ARG A 75 0.52 31.64 -10.67
N MET A 76 0.92 31.87 -9.41
CA MET A 76 0.65 33.15 -8.73
C MET A 76 1.61 34.27 -9.09
N ALA A 77 2.82 33.92 -9.55
CA ALA A 77 3.86 34.89 -9.91
C ALA A 77 3.74 35.44 -11.34
N ALA A 78 2.71 35.03 -12.10
CA ALA A 78 2.41 35.46 -13.47
C ALA A 78 1.20 36.40 -13.49
#